data_AF-A0A957DUQ3-F1
#
_entry.id   AF-A0A957DUQ3-F1
#
_cell.length_a   1.000
_cell.length_b   1.000
_cell.length_c   1.000
_cell.angle_alpha   90.00
_cell.angle_beta   90.00
_cell.angle_gamma   90.00
#
_symmetry.space_group_name_H-M   'P 1'
#
loop_
_entity.id
_entity.type
_entity.pdbx_description
1 polymer ?
#
loop_
_entity_poly.entity_id
_entity_poly.type
_entity_poly.pdbx_seq_one_letter_code
_entity_poly.pdbx_strand_id
1 'polypeptide(L)' 'KYREQLQVNKQTCFIFLQGSFELIWERMQARQNHYMKAEMLQSQFDALEPPSADEAITIAIDQEIKLILSHIEQRTKS' A
#
# COMPACT_ATOMS: atom_id res chain seq x y z
N LYS A 1 -9.06 -14.26 0.43
CA LYS A 1 -9.38 -14.77 1.78
C LYS A 1 -9.56 -13.68 2.83
N TYR A 2 -8.55 -12.87 3.20
CA TYR A 2 -8.76 -11.82 4.23
C TYR A 2 -9.48 -10.56 3.69
N ARG A 3 -9.21 -10.16 2.44
CA ARG A 3 -9.88 -9.00 1.80
C ARG A 3 -11.38 -9.22 1.66
N GLU A 4 -11.80 -10.46 1.39
CA GLU A 4 -13.21 -10.86 1.34
C GLU A 4 -13.91 -10.70 2.69
N GLN A 5 -13.20 -10.95 3.81
CA GLN A 5 -13.75 -10.75 5.16
C GLN A 5 -13.91 -9.26 5.51
N LEU A 6 -13.04 -8.41 4.96
CA LEU A 6 -13.06 -6.95 5.15
C LEU A 6 -14.03 -6.26 4.18
N GLN A 7 -14.52 -6.94 3.15
CA GLN A 7 -15.49 -6.43 2.20
C GLN A 7 -16.89 -6.46 2.83
N VAL A 8 -17.13 -5.60 3.83
CA VAL A 8 -18.37 -5.52 4.61
C VAL A 8 -19.55 -5.03 3.75
N ASN A 9 -19.28 -4.30 2.66
CA ASN A 9 -20.28 -3.90 1.67
C ASN A 9 -19.65 -3.73 0.27
N LYS A 10 -20.50 -3.66 -0.77
CA LYS A 10 -20.07 -3.42 -2.17
C LYS A 10 -19.44 -2.04 -2.41
N GLN A 11 -19.45 -1.15 -1.42
CA GLN A 11 -18.86 0.19 -1.49
C GLN A 11 -17.44 0.23 -0.88
N THR A 12 -16.98 -0.87 -0.29
CA THR A 12 -15.64 -0.97 0.28
C THR A 12 -14.63 -1.11 -0.87
N CYS A 13 -13.77 -0.10 -1.03
CA CYS A 13 -12.68 -0.10 -2.01
C CYS A 13 -11.34 -0.31 -1.30
N PHE A 14 -10.51 -1.20 -1.85
CA PHE A 14 -9.12 -1.35 -1.41
C PHE A 14 -8.22 -0.50 -2.29
N ILE A 15 -7.27 0.19 -1.66
CA ILE A 15 -6.18 0.87 -2.35
C ILE A 15 -4.89 0.16 -1.98
N PHE A 16 -4.22 -0.41 -2.99
CA PHE A 16 -2.95 -1.09 -2.81
C PHE A 16 -1.81 -0.14 -3.18
N LEU A 17 -1.10 0.31 -2.15
CA LEU A 17 0.08 1.16 -2.30
C LEU A 17 1.30 0.30 -2.61
N GLN A 18 1.64 0.18 -3.88
CA GLN A 18 2.73 -0.67 -4.36
C GLN A 18 4.06 0.08 -4.34
N GLY A 19 5.07 -0.49 -3.71
CA GLY A 19 6.46 -0.01 -3.73
C GLY A 19 7.45 -1.15 -3.63
N SER A 20 8.68 -0.93 -4.10
CA SER A 20 9.76 -1.91 -3.91
C SER A 20 10.20 -1.95 -2.45
N PHE A 21 10.85 -3.05 -2.06
CA PHE A 21 11.41 -3.20 -0.72
C PHE A 21 12.39 -2.06 -0.40
N GLU A 22 13.28 -1.75 -1.35
CA GLU A 22 14.33 -0.73 -1.20
C GLU A 22 13.73 0.66 -0.96
N LEU A 23 12.70 1.02 -1.72
CA LEU A 23 12.01 2.30 -1.58
C LEU A 23 11.33 2.44 -0.22
N ILE A 24 10.66 1.37 0.23
CA ILE A 24 9.97 1.39 1.53
C ILE A 24 10.99 1.43 2.67
N TRP A 25 12.07 0.65 2.55
CA TRP A 25 13.17 0.65 3.50
C TRP A 25 13.81 2.03 3.64
N GLU A 26 14.15 2.69 2.53
CA GLU A 26 14.71 4.04 2.52
C GLU A 26 13.80 5.05 3.22
N ARG A 27 12.50 5.05 2.87
CA ARG A 27 11.50 5.94 3.48
C ARG A 27 11.31 5.70 4.96
N MET A 28 11.42 4.46 5.42
CA MET A 28 11.33 4.11 6.83
C MET A 28 12.57 4.60 7.60
N GLN A 29 13.77 4.39 7.05
CA GLN A 29 15.03 4.85 7.65
C GLN A 29 15.09 6.38 7.77
N ALA A 30 14.46 7.12 6.86
CA ALA A 30 14.37 8.57 6.91
C ALA A 30 13.49 9.11 8.07
N ARG A 31 12.64 8.27 8.69
CA ARG A 31 11.78 8.68 9.82
C ARG A 31 12.55 8.59 11.13
N GLN A 32 12.82 9.74 11.74
CA GLN A 32 13.37 9.79 13.10
C GLN A 32 12.31 9.28 14.11
N ASN A 33 12.76 8.54 15.14
CA ASN A 33 11.96 7.92 16.21
C ASN A 33 11.12 6.65 15.89
N HIS A 34 11.21 6.08 14.69
CA HIS A 34 10.57 4.78 14.39
C HIS A 34 11.62 3.72 14.02
N TYR A 35 12.07 2.94 14.99
CA TYR A 35 12.98 1.82 14.76
C TYR A 35 12.20 0.58 14.31
N MET A 36 11.99 0.43 13.00
CA MET A 36 11.47 -0.83 12.45
C MET A 36 12.64 -1.72 12.05
N LYS A 37 12.65 -2.97 12.49
CA LYS A 37 13.70 -3.93 12.10
C LYS A 37 13.50 -4.34 10.64
N ALA A 38 14.60 -4.45 9.88
CA ALA A 38 14.56 -4.92 8.49
C ALA A 38 13.82 -6.26 8.34
N GLU A 39 13.98 -7.15 9.32
CA GLU A 39 13.29 -8.44 9.42
C GLU A 39 11.76 -8.33 9.44
N MET A 40 11.21 -7.24 10.01
CA MET A 40 9.77 -7.00 10.02
C MET A 40 9.26 -6.50 8.68
N LEU A 41 10.05 -5.74 7.93
CA LEU A 41 9.69 -5.36 6.57
C LEU A 41 9.74 -6.59 5.65
N GLN A 42 10.76 -7.43 5.81
CA GLN A 42 10.91 -8.69 5.07
C GLN A 42 9.68 -9.58 5.27
N SER A 43 9.26 -9.82 6.52
CA SER A 43 8.10 -10.67 6.80
C SER A 43 6.78 -10.12 6.27
N GLN A 44 6.64 -8.79 6.19
CA GLN A 44 5.48 -8.17 5.54
C GLN A 44 5.46 -8.42 4.04
N PHE A 45 6.62 -8.34 3.37
CA PHE A 45 6.74 -8.66 1.95
C PHE A 45 6.52 -10.15 1.66
N ASP A 46 7.06 -11.04 2.49
CA ASP A 46 6.87 -12.48 2.34
C ASP A 46 5.40 -12.90 2.51
N ALA A 47 4.67 -12.22 3.40
CA ALA A 47 3.23 -12.44 3.62
C ALA A 47 2.33 -11.69 2.62
N LEU A 48 2.90 -10.83 1.75
CA LEU A 48 2.14 -9.97 0.86
C LEU A 48 1.60 -10.78 -0.33
N GLU A 49 0.28 -10.93 -0.39
CA GLU A 49 -0.42 -11.42 -1.58
C GLU A 49 -0.92 -10.22 -2.40
N PRO A 50 -0.33 -9.89 -3.57
CA PRO A 50 -0.78 -8.75 -4.37
C PRO A 50 -2.25 -8.92 -4.77
N PRO A 51 -3.10 -7.89 -4.61
CA PRO A 51 -4.49 -7.97 -5.03
C PRO A 51 -4.59 -7.99 -6.56
N SER A 52 -5.66 -8.62 -7.06
CA SER A 52 -6.02 -8.52 -8.48
C SER A 52 -6.59 -7.13 -8.81
N ALA A 53 -6.59 -6.76 -10.09
CA ALA A 53 -7.11 -5.47 -10.54
C ALA A 53 -8.59 -5.23 -10.17
N ASP A 54 -9.37 -6.32 -10.03
CA ASP A 54 -10.78 -6.28 -9.62
C ASP A 54 -10.96 -6.17 -8.09
N GLU A 55 -9.90 -6.45 -7.31
CA GLU A 55 -9.95 -6.45 -5.85
C GLU A 55 -9.46 -5.12 -5.25
N ALA A 56 -8.52 -4.44 -5.92
CA ALA A 56 -7.95 -3.19 -5.41
C ALA A 56 -7.42 -2.28 -6.52
N ILE A 57 -7.50 -0.98 -6.24
CA ILE A 57 -6.86 0.05 -7.06
C ILE A 57 -5.38 0.10 -6.66
N THR A 58 -4.51 -0.28 -7.59
CA THR A 58 -3.06 -0.24 -7.36
C THR A 58 -2.49 1.13 -7.70
N ILE A 59 -1.72 1.70 -6.78
CA ILE A 59 -1.05 3.00 -6.93
C ILE A 59 0.43 2.82 -6.56
N ALA A 60 1.32 3.13 -7.51
CA ALA A 60 2.75 3.11 -7.27
C ALA A 60 3.15 4.25 -6.31
N ILE A 61 4.00 3.96 -5.32
CA ILE A 61 4.43 4.95 -4.33
C ILE A 61 5.80 5.56 -4.63
N ASP A 62 6.43 5.20 -5.74
CA ASP A 62 7.73 5.70 -6.25
C ASP A 62 7.70 7.15 -6.76
N GLN A 63 6.61 7.86 -6.48
CA GLN A 63 6.36 9.23 -6.86
C GLN A 63 6.22 10.14 -5.62
N GLU A 64 6.11 11.44 -5.87
CA GLU A 64 5.85 12.43 -4.82
C GLU A 64 4.49 12.20 -4.13
N ILE A 65 4.42 12.47 -2.82
CA ILE A 65 3.20 12.31 -2.01
C ILE A 65 2.00 13.04 -2.64
N LYS A 66 2.22 14.23 -3.22
CA LYS A 66 1.15 14.99 -3.89
C LYS A 66 0.53 14.24 -5.07
N LEU A 67 1.33 13.53 -5.84
CA LEU A 67 0.85 12.74 -6.97
C LEU A 67 0.11 11.49 -6.50
N ILE A 68 0.60 10.83 -5.45
CA ILE A 68 -0.09 9.70 -4.80
C ILE A 68 -1.50 10.13 -4.35
N LEU A 69 -1.60 11.25 -3.64
CA LEU A 69 -2.89 11.79 -3.19
C LEU A 69 -3.81 12.15 -4.36
N SER A 70 -3.26 12.78 -5.41
CA SER A 70 -4.03 13.12 -6.60
C SER A 70 -4.61 11.86 -7.28
N HIS A 71 -3.83 10.78 -7.36
CA HIS A 71 -4.30 9.50 -7.91
C HIS A 71 -5.39 8.87 -7.04
N ILE A 72 -5.25 8.90 -5.71
CA ILE A 72 -6.26 8.39 -4.78
C ILE A 72 -7.57 9.15 -4.96
N GLU A 73 -7.52 10.48 -5.01
CA GLU A 73 -8.73 11.31 -5.17
C GLU A 73 -9.43 11.07 -6.51
N GLN A 74 -8.68 10.96 -7.61
CA GLN A 74 -9.25 10.70 -8.94
C GLN A 74 -9.97 9.36 -9.03
N ARG A 75 -9.52 8.37 -8.26
CA ARG A 75 -10.04 6.99 -8.28
C ARG A 75 -11.15 6.74 -7.26
N THR A 76 -11.27 7.59 -6.24
CA THR A 76 -12.30 7.48 -5.19
C THR A 76 -13.46 8.45 -5.36
N LYS A 77 -13.31 9.52 -6.16
CA LYS A 77 -14.42 10.38 -6.58
C LYS A 77 -15.23 9.68 -7.67
N SER A 78 -16.20 8.86 -7.24
CA SER A 78 -17.33 8.38 -8.05
C SER A 78 -18.64 8.76 -7.41
#